data_AF-A0A3S1BK28-F1
#
_entry.id   AF-A0A3S1BK28-F1
#
_cell.length_a   1.000
_cell.length_b   1.000
_cell.length_c   1.000
_cell.angle_alpha   90.00
_cell.angle_beta   90.00
_cell.angle_gamma   90.00
#
_symmetry.space_group_name_H-M   'P 1'
#
loop_
_entity.id
_entity.type
_entity.pdbx_description
1 polymer ?
#
loop_
_entity_poly.entity_id
_entity_poly.type
_entity_poly.pdbx_seq_one_letter_code
_entity_poly.pdbx_strand_id
1 'polypeptide(L)'
;MRVRADGNCLPACGAVFAFGEDIKPKDIRIRIIEELVSNQNYYLDEKNLKKGYDKTSKDLEHIKAFAQYSDHIIPGQKLNAEVIKKLYEKEVMDICKDKSYMGIWQMFALATVLKMPIRRCYPSLGISSPTLVMKHLNRLILPRIQVSNDEAAIMWTSTRLDVSPYNWVPNHFVPILPFM
;
A
#
# COMPACT_ATOMS: atom_id res chain seq x y z
N MET A 1 -15.15 -0.82 15.06
CA MET A 1 -15.24 -1.43 13.71
C MET A 1 -14.03 -2.31 13.47
N ARG A 2 -14.17 -3.51 12.86
CA ARG A 2 -13.03 -4.45 12.67
C ARG A 2 -12.97 -4.94 11.23
N VAL A 3 -11.97 -4.47 10.48
CA VAL A 3 -11.65 -4.97 9.14
C VAL A 3 -11.08 -6.40 9.24
N ARG A 4 -11.65 -7.33 8.46
CA ARG A 4 -11.27 -8.76 8.45
C ARG A 4 -10.06 -9.01 7.55
N ALA A 5 -9.22 -9.98 7.93
CA ALA A 5 -8.05 -10.40 7.16
C ALA A 5 -8.41 -11.47 6.12
N ASP A 6 -9.28 -11.11 5.18
CA ASP A 6 -9.81 -12.03 4.16
C ASP A 6 -9.39 -11.67 2.73
N GLY A 7 -8.31 -10.88 2.60
CA GLY A 7 -7.82 -10.34 1.34
C GLY A 7 -8.58 -9.11 0.83
N ASN A 8 -9.71 -8.73 1.43
CA ASN A 8 -10.40 -7.45 1.13
C ASN A 8 -10.10 -6.36 2.16
N CYS A 9 -9.06 -6.54 2.99
CA CYS A 9 -8.75 -5.62 4.08
C CYS A 9 -8.38 -4.20 3.61
N LEU A 10 -7.64 -4.02 2.51
CA LEU A 10 -7.34 -2.68 2.01
C LEU A 10 -8.58 -1.96 1.44
N PRO A 11 -9.39 -2.58 0.55
CA PRO A 11 -10.64 -1.97 0.12
C PRO A 11 -11.63 -1.72 1.26
N ALA A 12 -11.67 -2.59 2.26
CA ALA A 12 -12.47 -2.39 3.46
C ALA A 12 -11.99 -1.18 4.29
N CYS A 13 -10.68 -0.96 4.45
CA CYS A 13 -10.16 0.28 5.03
C CYS A 13 -10.66 1.51 4.24
N GLY A 14 -10.57 1.44 2.91
CA GLY A 14 -11.09 2.50 2.04
C GLY A 14 -12.58 2.76 2.23
N ALA A 15 -13.37 1.70 2.36
CA ALA A 15 -14.81 1.82 2.65
C ALA A 15 -15.06 2.53 3.99
N VAL A 16 -14.33 2.18 5.06
CA VAL A 16 -14.47 2.86 6.36
C VAL A 16 -14.22 4.37 6.22
N PHE A 17 -13.18 4.77 5.50
CA PHE A 17 -12.89 6.20 5.30
C PHE A 17 -13.88 6.89 4.35
N ALA A 18 -14.41 6.18 3.34
CA ALA A 18 -15.34 6.76 2.38
C ALA A 18 -16.78 6.85 2.90
N PHE A 19 -17.20 5.89 3.75
CA PHE A 19 -18.60 5.69 4.12
C PHE A 19 -18.84 5.63 5.64
N GLY A 20 -17.79 5.70 6.45
CA GLY A 20 -17.85 5.48 7.90
C GLY A 20 -17.94 4.01 8.31
N GLU A 21 -18.16 3.10 7.34
CA GLU A 21 -18.36 1.67 7.57
C GLU A 21 -17.66 0.81 6.52
N ASP A 22 -17.36 -0.46 6.82
CA ASP A 22 -16.74 -1.41 5.87
C ASP A 22 -17.75 -1.96 4.84
N ILE A 23 -18.60 -1.08 4.32
CA ILE A 23 -19.61 -1.37 3.31
C ILE A 23 -19.06 -1.19 1.89
N LYS A 24 -19.52 -2.02 0.95
CA LYS A 24 -19.10 -1.95 -0.46
C LYS A 24 -17.57 -2.00 -0.70
N PRO A 25 -16.78 -2.86 -0.01
CA PRO A 25 -15.35 -2.97 -0.29
C PRO A 25 -15.04 -3.39 -1.74
N LYS A 26 -15.98 -4.07 -2.41
CA LYS A 26 -15.87 -4.42 -3.83
C LYS A 26 -15.84 -3.20 -4.75
N ASP A 27 -16.66 -2.18 -4.46
CA ASP A 27 -16.69 -0.94 -5.24
C ASP A 27 -15.35 -0.19 -5.11
N ILE A 28 -14.79 -0.16 -3.90
CA ILE A 28 -13.46 0.41 -3.66
C ILE A 28 -12.38 -0.38 -4.41
N ARG A 29 -12.43 -1.72 -4.39
CA ARG A 29 -11.50 -2.57 -5.16
C ARG A 29 -11.54 -2.25 -6.66
N ILE A 30 -12.74 -2.14 -7.25
CA ILE A 30 -12.90 -1.82 -8.67
C ILE A 30 -12.27 -0.45 -8.99
N ARG A 31 -12.50 0.56 -8.15
CA ARG A 31 -11.93 1.90 -8.33
C ARG A 31 -10.40 1.90 -8.21
N ILE A 32 -9.84 1.09 -7.30
CA ILE A 32 -8.38 0.90 -7.20
C ILE A 32 -7.82 0.31 -8.50
N ILE A 33 -8.47 -0.74 -9.03
CA ILE A 33 -8.05 -1.40 -10.28
C ILE A 33 -8.11 -0.41 -11.44
N GLU A 34 -9.23 0.29 -11.60
CA GLU A 34 -9.43 1.29 -12.65
C GLU A 34 -8.35 2.38 -12.62
N GLU A 35 -8.04 2.89 -11.43
CA GLU A 35 -7.02 3.91 -11.24
C GLU A 35 -5.62 3.39 -11.64
N LEU A 36 -5.25 2.18 -11.22
CA LEU A 36 -3.94 1.58 -11.51
C LEU A 36 -3.76 1.26 -13.00
N VAL A 37 -4.79 0.74 -13.66
CA VAL A 37 -4.78 0.44 -15.09
C VAL A 37 -4.68 1.73 -15.90
N SER A 38 -5.50 2.74 -15.57
CA SER A 38 -5.59 3.98 -16.34
C SER A 38 -4.38 4.89 -16.17
N ASN A 39 -3.66 4.78 -15.04
CA ASN A 39 -2.58 5.69 -14.68
C ASN A 39 -1.26 4.97 -14.39
N GLN A 40 -1.01 3.81 -15.00
CA GLN A 40 0.20 3.00 -14.79
C GLN A 40 1.51 3.82 -14.83
N ASN A 41 1.67 4.71 -15.79
CA ASN A 41 2.89 5.53 -15.91
C ASN A 41 3.11 6.43 -14.69
N TYR A 42 2.04 6.90 -14.03
CA TYR A 42 2.14 7.68 -12.81
C TYR A 42 2.75 6.86 -11.66
N TYR A 43 2.31 5.60 -11.51
CA TYR A 43 2.75 4.68 -10.45
C TYR A 43 4.09 3.98 -10.73
N LEU A 44 4.63 4.16 -11.93
CA LEU A 44 5.97 3.72 -12.32
C LEU A 44 6.97 4.88 -12.46
N ASP A 45 6.60 6.09 -12.03
CA ASP A 45 7.48 7.26 -12.03
C ASP A 45 7.99 7.57 -10.62
N GLU A 46 9.31 7.48 -10.44
CA GLU A 46 10.01 7.76 -9.18
C GLU A 46 9.67 9.15 -8.62
N LYS A 47 9.49 10.17 -9.47
CA LYS A 47 9.14 11.53 -9.01
C LYS A 47 7.78 11.56 -8.33
N ASN A 48 6.83 10.78 -8.84
CA ASN A 48 5.50 10.67 -8.24
C ASN A 48 5.55 9.83 -6.97
N LEU A 49 6.26 8.70 -7.00
CA LEU A 49 6.43 7.81 -5.84
C LEU A 49 7.23 8.46 -4.70
N LYS A 50 7.99 9.53 -4.94
CA LYS A 50 8.71 10.28 -3.89
C LYS A 50 7.85 11.33 -3.17
N LYS A 51 6.70 11.74 -3.73
CA LYS A 51 5.82 12.75 -3.11
C LYS A 51 5.33 12.31 -1.72
N GLY A 52 5.37 13.20 -0.74
CA GLY A 52 5.00 12.89 0.66
C GLY A 52 6.06 12.08 1.43
N TYR A 53 7.26 11.91 0.86
CA TYR A 53 8.39 11.31 1.55
C TYR A 53 9.38 12.38 2.01
N ASP A 54 9.42 12.64 3.32
CA ASP A 54 10.19 13.75 3.91
C ASP A 54 11.70 13.49 4.02
N LYS A 55 12.18 12.29 3.69
CA LYS A 55 13.61 11.97 3.82
C LYS A 55 14.37 12.39 2.58
N THR A 56 15.38 13.24 2.77
CA THR A 56 16.34 13.73 1.76
C THR A 56 17.32 12.66 1.25
N SER A 57 17.06 11.38 1.51
CA SER A 57 17.90 10.28 1.06
C SER A 57 17.97 10.28 -0.47
N LYS A 58 19.16 10.57 -1.00
CA LYS A 58 19.46 10.49 -2.44
C LYS A 58 19.59 9.05 -2.93
N ASP A 59 19.62 8.08 -2.02
CA ASP A 59 20.03 6.69 -2.31
C ASP A 59 18.86 5.69 -2.37
N LEU A 60 17.62 6.15 -2.15
CA LEU A 60 16.45 5.27 -2.14
C LEU A 60 15.65 5.43 -3.43
N GLU A 61 15.86 4.49 -4.36
CA GLU A 61 14.95 4.29 -5.50
C GLU A 61 13.68 3.57 -5.00
N HIS A 62 12.61 4.35 -4.80
CA HIS A 62 11.34 3.87 -4.27
C HIS A 62 10.74 2.80 -5.17
N ILE A 63 10.81 2.99 -6.49
CA ILE A 63 10.23 2.05 -7.43
C ILE A 63 10.88 0.65 -7.35
N LYS A 64 12.20 0.58 -7.20
CA LYS A 64 12.92 -0.68 -7.01
C LYS A 64 12.54 -1.30 -5.67
N ALA A 65 12.49 -0.50 -4.62
CA ALA A 65 12.10 -0.99 -3.30
C ALA A 65 10.67 -1.55 -3.28
N PHE A 66 9.73 -0.87 -3.93
CA PHE A 66 8.34 -1.31 -4.02
C PHE A 66 8.22 -2.60 -4.83
N ALA A 67 8.95 -2.73 -5.94
CA ALA A 67 9.02 -3.97 -6.69
C ALA A 67 9.62 -5.13 -5.88
N GLN A 68 10.55 -4.87 -4.95
CA GLN A 68 11.08 -5.87 -4.02
C GLN A 68 10.04 -6.38 -3.00
N TYR A 69 8.94 -5.66 -2.80
CA TYR A 69 7.85 -6.07 -1.92
C TYR A 69 6.78 -6.87 -2.63
N SER A 70 6.92 -7.07 -3.95
CA SER A 70 6.00 -7.87 -4.75
C SER A 70 6.14 -9.35 -4.43
N ASP A 71 5.03 -10.05 -4.26
CA ASP A 71 5.00 -11.52 -4.12
C ASP A 71 5.43 -12.24 -5.41
N HIS A 72 5.59 -11.51 -6.52
CA HIS A 72 6.02 -12.04 -7.80
C HIS A 72 7.52 -11.89 -8.07
N ILE A 73 8.27 -11.24 -7.18
CA ILE A 73 9.71 -11.07 -7.39
C ILE A 73 10.44 -12.41 -7.30
N ILE A 74 11.32 -12.68 -8.27
CA ILE A 74 12.16 -13.86 -8.26
C ILE A 74 13.44 -13.53 -7.48
N PRO A 75 13.85 -14.31 -6.46
CA PRO A 75 15.08 -14.08 -5.72
C PRO A 75 16.31 -13.95 -6.64
N GLY A 76 17.11 -12.90 -6.45
CA GLY A 76 18.29 -12.62 -7.28
C GLY A 76 18.00 -11.97 -8.64
N GLN A 77 16.72 -11.74 -8.98
CA GLN A 77 16.36 -11.06 -10.23
C GLN A 77 16.83 -9.60 -10.21
N LYS A 78 17.54 -9.20 -11.27
CA LYS A 78 17.95 -7.81 -11.45
C LYS A 78 16.73 -6.97 -11.84
N LEU A 79 16.41 -5.99 -11.00
CA LEU A 79 15.32 -5.05 -11.27
C LEU A 79 15.75 -3.99 -12.28
N ASN A 80 15.12 -4.01 -13.44
CA ASN A 80 15.16 -2.95 -14.45
C ASN A 80 13.72 -2.46 -14.73
N ALA A 81 13.58 -1.41 -15.53
CA ALA A 81 12.27 -0.79 -15.80
C ALA A 81 11.25 -1.79 -16.39
N GLU A 82 11.68 -2.69 -17.28
CA GLU A 82 10.79 -3.68 -17.90
C GLU A 82 10.32 -4.74 -16.89
N VAL A 83 11.22 -5.23 -16.06
CA VAL A 83 10.90 -6.20 -14.99
C VAL A 83 9.93 -5.58 -13.99
N ILE A 84 10.21 -4.36 -13.55
CA ILE A 84 9.33 -3.63 -12.61
C ILE A 84 7.94 -3.43 -13.23
N LYS A 85 7.87 -3.02 -14.50
CA LYS A 85 6.60 -2.86 -15.21
C LYS A 85 5.80 -4.17 -15.25
N LYS A 86 6.46 -5.30 -15.55
CA LYS A 86 5.83 -6.63 -15.57
C LYS A 86 5.34 -7.05 -14.18
N LEU A 87 6.11 -6.76 -13.12
CA LEU A 87 5.68 -7.03 -11.74
C LEU A 87 4.43 -6.22 -11.38
N TYR A 88 4.44 -4.92 -11.69
CA TYR A 88 3.29 -4.04 -11.50
C TYR A 88 2.06 -4.57 -12.23
N GLU A 89 2.17 -4.86 -13.54
CA GLU A 89 1.06 -5.37 -14.35
C GLU A 89 0.50 -6.68 -13.80
N LYS A 90 1.38 -7.57 -13.32
CA LYS A 90 0.96 -8.84 -12.72
C LYS A 90 0.20 -8.62 -11.42
N GLU A 91 0.66 -7.73 -10.54
CA GLU A 91 -0.07 -7.38 -9.33
C GLU A 91 -1.45 -6.77 -9.65
N VAL A 92 -1.50 -5.85 -10.62
CA VAL A 92 -2.76 -5.24 -11.06
C VAL A 92 -3.73 -6.29 -11.60
N MET A 93 -3.23 -7.28 -12.34
CA MET A 93 -4.06 -8.39 -12.82
C MET A 93 -4.52 -9.32 -11.70
N ASP A 94 -3.68 -9.61 -10.71
CA ASP A 94 -4.05 -10.48 -9.59
C ASP A 94 -5.10 -9.85 -8.69
N ILE A 95 -5.08 -8.52 -8.52
CA ILE A 95 -6.10 -7.83 -7.71
C ILE A 95 -7.51 -7.82 -8.33
N CYS A 96 -7.64 -8.19 -9.61
CA CYS A 96 -8.94 -8.40 -10.26
C CYS A 96 -9.68 -9.62 -9.68
N LYS A 97 -8.98 -10.58 -9.06
CA LYS A 97 -9.60 -11.69 -8.34
C LYS A 97 -10.14 -11.19 -7.00
N ASP A 98 -11.37 -11.57 -6.65
CA ASP A 98 -11.91 -11.27 -5.32
C ASP A 98 -11.01 -11.86 -4.23
N LYS A 99 -10.89 -11.15 -3.10
CA LYS A 99 -10.08 -11.57 -1.93
C LYS A 99 -8.58 -11.78 -2.19
N SER A 100 -8.04 -11.21 -3.26
CA SER A 100 -6.60 -11.13 -3.49
C SER A 100 -5.96 -10.07 -2.60
N TYR A 101 -4.77 -10.37 -2.09
CA TYR A 101 -3.98 -9.43 -1.31
C TYR A 101 -3.53 -8.22 -2.14
N MET A 102 -3.32 -7.10 -1.46
CA MET A 102 -2.91 -5.85 -2.06
C MET A 102 -1.61 -5.36 -1.41
N GLY A 103 -0.78 -4.67 -2.19
CA GLY A 103 0.52 -4.17 -1.79
C GLY A 103 0.59 -2.65 -1.70
N ILE A 104 1.80 -2.13 -1.91
CA ILE A 104 2.09 -0.69 -1.84
C ILE A 104 1.46 0.09 -2.99
N TRP A 105 1.47 -0.42 -4.23
CA TRP A 105 0.88 0.28 -5.37
C TRP A 105 -0.62 0.52 -5.20
N GLN A 106 -1.36 -0.48 -4.69
CA GLN A 106 -2.79 -0.34 -4.39
C GLN A 106 -3.06 0.68 -3.29
N MET A 107 -2.13 0.89 -2.35
CA MET A 107 -2.24 1.94 -1.34
C MET A 107 -2.14 3.34 -1.97
N PHE A 108 -1.21 3.54 -2.93
CA PHE A 108 -1.10 4.79 -3.69
C PHE A 108 -2.37 5.06 -4.52
N ALA A 109 -2.94 4.03 -5.13
CA ALA A 109 -4.21 4.15 -5.82
C ALA A 109 -5.37 4.45 -4.86
N LEU A 110 -5.44 3.80 -3.70
CA LEU A 110 -6.48 4.05 -2.71
C LEU A 110 -6.49 5.51 -2.24
N ALA A 111 -5.33 6.13 -2.02
CA ALA A 111 -5.26 7.56 -1.67
C ALA A 111 -5.97 8.41 -2.73
N THR A 112 -5.73 8.10 -4.01
CA THR A 112 -6.35 8.79 -5.15
C THR A 112 -7.86 8.52 -5.24
N VAL A 113 -8.29 7.28 -4.98
CA VAL A 113 -9.72 6.92 -4.93
C VAL A 113 -10.46 7.68 -3.83
N LEU A 114 -9.86 7.82 -2.66
CA LEU A 114 -10.40 8.60 -1.54
C LEU A 114 -10.22 10.12 -1.71
N LYS A 115 -9.39 10.54 -2.67
CA LYS A 115 -9.02 11.94 -2.95
C LYS A 115 -8.44 12.67 -1.73
N MET A 116 -7.77 11.93 -0.86
CA MET A 116 -7.19 12.42 0.38
C MET A 116 -5.83 11.73 0.65
N PRO A 117 -4.89 12.40 1.35
CA PRO A 117 -3.67 11.76 1.81
C PRO A 117 -3.93 10.51 2.67
N ILE A 118 -3.07 9.50 2.50
CA ILE A 118 -3.02 8.33 3.39
C ILE A 118 -1.72 8.36 4.17
N ARG A 119 -1.79 8.46 5.49
CA ARG A 119 -0.64 8.20 6.36
C ARG A 119 -0.57 6.72 6.66
N ARG A 120 0.56 6.15 6.27
CA ARG A 120 0.81 4.73 6.48
C ARG A 120 1.60 4.53 7.76
N CYS A 121 1.07 3.63 8.59
CA CYS A 121 1.70 3.20 9.82
C CYS A 121 2.19 1.76 9.66
N TYR A 122 3.48 1.56 9.86
CA TYR A 122 4.15 0.27 9.88
C TYR A 122 4.69 0.06 11.30
N PRO A 123 4.23 -0.99 12.00
CA PRO A 123 4.57 -1.19 13.40
C PRO A 123 6.08 -1.44 13.59
N SER A 124 6.63 -1.02 14.72
CA SER A 124 8.03 -1.26 15.10
C SER A 124 8.29 -2.69 15.61
N LEU A 125 7.46 -3.65 15.20
CA LEU A 125 7.55 -5.03 15.66
C LEU A 125 8.53 -5.81 14.80
N GLY A 126 9.38 -6.59 15.48
CA GLY A 126 10.22 -7.60 14.87
C GLY A 126 11.68 -7.24 14.63
N ILE A 127 12.13 -6.04 15.01
CA ILE A 127 13.46 -5.57 14.63
C ILE A 127 13.99 -4.58 15.68
N SER A 128 15.27 -4.71 16.03
CA SER A 128 16.00 -3.83 16.96
C SER A 128 16.44 -2.48 16.33
N SER A 129 16.20 -2.27 15.02
CA SER A 129 16.51 -1.03 14.29
C SER A 129 15.56 -0.82 13.09
N PRO A 130 15.23 0.42 12.67
CA PRO A 130 14.31 0.66 11.56
C PRO A 130 14.84 0.09 10.24
N THR A 131 14.18 -0.92 9.68
CA THR A 131 14.54 -1.46 8.36
C THR A 131 14.32 -0.45 7.24
N LEU A 132 14.98 -0.68 6.10
CA LEU A 132 14.66 0.01 4.85
C LEU A 132 13.16 -0.05 4.54
N VAL A 133 12.51 -1.18 4.80
CA VAL A 133 11.07 -1.37 4.62
C VAL A 133 10.27 -0.38 5.48
N MET A 134 10.56 -0.29 6.77
CA MET A 134 9.93 0.70 7.63
C MET A 134 10.20 2.13 7.15
N LYS A 135 11.43 2.42 6.68
CA LYS A 135 11.77 3.74 6.15
C LYS A 135 10.92 4.07 4.92
N HIS A 136 10.73 3.14 3.99
CA HIS A 136 9.90 3.34 2.80
C HIS A 136 8.40 3.38 3.08
N LEU A 137 7.92 2.61 4.05
CA LEU A 137 6.49 2.40 4.27
C LEU A 137 5.90 3.31 5.35
N ASN A 138 6.68 3.82 6.32
CA ASN A 138 6.23 4.87 7.24
C ASN A 138 6.36 6.24 6.58
N ARG A 139 5.31 6.63 5.86
CA ARG A 139 5.28 7.86 5.06
C ARG A 139 3.87 8.39 4.86
N LEU A 140 3.78 9.61 4.35
CA LEU A 140 2.58 10.13 3.74
C LEU A 140 2.52 9.72 2.27
N ILE A 141 1.37 9.20 1.86
CA ILE A 141 1.07 8.88 0.47
C ILE A 141 0.10 9.94 -0.02
N LEU A 142 0.53 10.74 -0.99
CA LEU A 142 -0.29 11.79 -1.57
C LEU A 142 -1.08 11.24 -2.77
N PRO A 143 -2.37 11.60 -2.89
CA PRO A 143 -3.18 11.22 -4.03
C PRO A 143 -2.71 11.93 -5.30
N ARG A 144 -2.97 11.32 -6.47
CA ARG A 144 -2.77 12.00 -7.76
C ARG A 144 -3.74 13.17 -7.92
N ILE A 145 -4.96 13.03 -7.39
CA ILE A 145 -6.00 14.06 -7.37
C ILE A 145 -6.43 14.26 -5.92
N GLN A 146 -6.09 15.41 -5.34
CA GLN A 146 -6.45 15.76 -3.96
C GLN A 146 -7.65 16.70 -3.95
N VAL A 147 -8.64 16.39 -3.10
CA VAL A 147 -9.80 17.27 -2.87
C VAL A 147 -9.97 17.59 -1.38
N SER A 148 -9.49 16.73 -0.48
CA SER A 148 -9.44 17.02 0.96
C SER A 148 -8.01 17.06 1.50
N ASN A 149 -7.80 17.86 2.54
CA ASN A 149 -6.60 17.83 3.39
C ASN A 149 -6.77 16.90 4.60
N ASP A 150 -7.96 16.34 4.81
CA ASP A 150 -8.18 15.28 5.78
C ASP A 150 -7.26 14.09 5.46
N GLU A 151 -6.90 13.33 6.46
CA GLU A 151 -5.95 12.25 6.31
C GLU A 151 -6.54 10.93 6.79
N ALA A 152 -6.49 9.93 5.92
CA ALA A 152 -6.77 8.56 6.31
C ALA A 152 -5.51 7.91 6.89
N ALA A 153 -5.61 7.35 8.08
CA ALA A 153 -4.51 6.60 8.68
C ALA A 153 -4.75 5.09 8.52
N ILE A 154 -3.84 4.39 7.85
CA ILE A 154 -3.92 2.93 7.64
C ILE A 154 -2.66 2.25 8.15
N MET A 155 -2.82 1.23 9.00
CA MET A 155 -1.73 0.40 9.47
C MET A 155 -1.61 -0.88 8.62
N TRP A 156 -0.39 -1.23 8.20
CA TRP A 156 -0.10 -2.57 7.66
C TRP A 156 0.44 -3.45 8.79
N THR A 157 -0.42 -4.33 9.30
CA THR A 157 -0.16 -5.22 10.43
C THR A 157 -0.09 -6.68 9.98
N SER A 158 0.05 -7.59 10.94
CA SER A 158 0.03 -9.03 10.73
C SER A 158 -1.01 -9.68 11.63
N THR A 159 -1.74 -10.65 11.09
CA THR A 159 -2.59 -11.55 11.88
C THR A 159 -1.86 -12.81 12.34
N ARG A 160 -0.59 -12.99 11.95
CA ARG A 160 0.21 -14.13 12.37
C ARG A 160 0.63 -13.98 13.82
N LEU A 161 0.26 -14.97 14.63
CA LEU A 161 0.66 -15.08 16.04
C LEU A 161 1.78 -16.10 16.25
N ASP A 162 2.06 -16.89 15.21
CA ASP A 162 2.96 -18.05 15.23
C ASP A 162 4.40 -17.71 14.82
N VAL A 163 4.67 -16.47 14.42
CA VAL A 163 5.99 -16.04 13.96
C VAL A 163 6.76 -15.33 15.06
N SER A 164 8.02 -15.73 15.20
CA SER A 164 9.00 -14.95 15.97
C SER A 164 8.99 -13.50 15.48
N PRO A 165 9.16 -12.51 16.37
CA PRO A 165 9.27 -11.11 15.98
C PRO A 165 10.26 -10.91 14.81
N TYR A 166 11.40 -11.60 14.81
CA TYR A 166 12.42 -11.47 13.76
C TYR A 166 11.95 -11.87 12.34
N ASN A 167 10.90 -12.68 12.24
CA ASN A 167 10.31 -13.14 10.99
C ASN A 167 8.94 -12.50 10.72
N TRP A 168 8.63 -11.40 11.42
CA TRP A 168 7.36 -10.71 11.27
C TRP A 168 7.24 -10.10 9.88
N VAL A 169 6.14 -10.42 9.20
CA VAL A 169 5.77 -9.88 7.90
C VAL A 169 4.32 -9.37 7.95
N PRO A 170 4.03 -8.21 7.35
CA PRO A 170 2.69 -7.67 7.32
C PRO A 170 1.84 -8.44 6.31
N ASN A 171 0.57 -8.71 6.64
CA ASN A 171 -0.37 -9.39 5.76
C ASN A 171 -1.81 -8.84 5.88
N HIS A 172 -2.03 -7.80 6.69
CA HIS A 172 -3.37 -7.31 7.00
C HIS A 172 -3.41 -5.79 7.15
N PHE A 173 -4.38 -5.14 6.53
CA PHE A 173 -4.59 -3.70 6.68
C PHE A 173 -5.69 -3.40 7.67
N VAL A 174 -5.47 -2.38 8.51
CA VAL A 174 -6.46 -1.88 9.46
C VAL A 174 -6.53 -0.35 9.43
N PRO A 175 -7.73 0.24 9.48
CA PRO A 175 -7.89 1.67 9.62
C PRO A 175 -7.52 2.07 11.06
N ILE A 176 -6.80 3.18 11.20
CA ILE A 176 -6.58 3.85 12.49
C ILE A 176 -7.57 5.00 12.54
N LEU A 177 -8.55 4.87 13.43
CA LEU A 177 -9.54 5.92 13.65
C LEU A 177 -9.12 6.73 14.89
N PRO A 178 -9.26 8.06 14.89
CA PRO A 178 -9.10 8.83 16.10
C PRO A 178 -10.10 8.33 17.15
N PHE A 179 -9.67 8.25 18.41
CA PHE A 179 -10.61 8.04 19.51
C PHE A 179 -11.55 9.24 19.54
N MET A 180 -12.84 8.98 19.29
CA MET A 180 -13.93 9.91 19.62
C MET A 180 -14.30 9.77 21.08
#